data_AF-A0A495IDV1-F1
#
_entry.id   AF-A0A495IDV1-F1
#
_cell.length_a   1.000
_cell.length_b   1.000
_cell.length_c   1.000
_cell.angle_alpha   90.00
_cell.angle_beta   90.00
_cell.angle_gamma   90.00
#
_symmetry.space_group_name_H-M   'P 1'
#
loop_
_entity.id
_entity.type
_entity.pdbx_description
1 polymer ?
#
loop_
_entity_poly.entity_id
_entity_poly.type
_entity_poly.pdbx_seq_one_letter_code
_entity_poly.pdbx_strand_id
1 'polypeptide(L)'
;MDAEIADLPEHARTHADTQRRVAETLVGSLDGTDWAEAGLFWAEIDGRVLARVETIDRAGQTRDHALPEALSAEAHDLRERMAVADKGTWFSVALTVAATGDLTWRFNYDRRVYDNPASPFAAGPDGAVPDDEAYGRDVAAHPRDERHTPLWLRQGAASAAVPYDLLNDAWGWPGVFASVQQQSALAREAFAAARVSAEGGRHGPATLSRREAESLAQHVLTAVVADVLEPHRLATLLGLHAEAVSRRLLPPVPGLAELDPDVTLAAAREASSPALLAVEAGVYGIIGDVVRAQLGA
;
A
#
# COMPACT_ATOMS: atom_id res chain seq x y z
N MET A 1 -27.58 -22.38 17.78
CA MET A 1 -27.12 -21.34 16.85
C MET A 1 -28.27 -20.79 16.02
N ASP A 2 -29.22 -21.64 15.57
CA ASP A 2 -30.33 -21.21 14.70
C ASP A 2 -31.33 -20.22 15.33
N ALA A 3 -31.53 -20.24 16.65
CA ALA A 3 -32.48 -19.33 17.32
C ALA A 3 -31.97 -17.88 17.46
N GLU A 4 -30.65 -17.65 17.39
CA GLU A 4 -30.03 -16.34 17.62
C GLU A 4 -29.92 -15.51 16.33
N ILE A 5 -29.90 -16.17 15.16
CA ILE A 5 -29.89 -15.51 13.85
C ILE A 5 -31.26 -14.94 13.49
N ALA A 6 -32.34 -15.56 14.00
CA ALA A 6 -33.71 -15.18 13.67
C ALA A 6 -34.06 -13.73 14.10
N ASP A 7 -33.39 -13.19 15.12
CA ASP A 7 -33.68 -11.85 15.66
C ASP A 7 -32.80 -10.72 15.07
N LEU A 8 -31.86 -11.06 14.17
CA LEU A 8 -31.03 -10.07 13.51
C LEU A 8 -31.83 -9.24 12.49
N PRO A 9 -31.47 -7.96 12.26
CA PRO A 9 -31.98 -7.20 11.13
C PRO A 9 -31.80 -7.95 9.81
N GLU A 10 -32.72 -7.77 8.86
CA GLU A 10 -32.73 -8.52 7.59
C GLU A 10 -31.39 -8.48 6.84
N HIS A 11 -30.76 -7.30 6.78
CA HIS A 11 -29.44 -7.13 6.17
C HIS A 11 -28.35 -7.96 6.86
N ALA A 12 -28.37 -8.03 8.20
CA ALA A 12 -27.40 -8.79 8.97
C ALA A 12 -27.58 -10.31 8.76
N ARG A 13 -28.83 -10.78 8.62
CA ARG A 13 -29.12 -12.17 8.22
C ARG A 13 -28.61 -12.47 6.80
N THR A 14 -28.89 -11.59 5.85
CA THR A 14 -28.41 -11.73 4.46
C THR A 14 -26.88 -11.77 4.38
N HIS A 15 -26.17 -10.95 5.16
CA HIS A 15 -24.71 -10.99 5.23
C HIS A 15 -24.23 -12.34 5.79
N ALA A 16 -24.76 -12.76 6.94
CA ALA A 16 -24.38 -14.00 7.60
C ALA A 16 -24.62 -15.22 6.70
N ASP A 17 -25.75 -15.27 6.00
CA ASP A 17 -26.08 -16.37 5.08
C ASP A 17 -25.13 -16.41 3.87
N THR A 18 -24.72 -15.25 3.36
CA THR A 18 -23.80 -15.19 2.21
C THR A 18 -22.37 -15.52 2.62
N GLN A 19 -21.92 -15.06 3.78
CA GLN A 19 -20.63 -15.49 4.36
C GLN A 19 -20.61 -16.99 4.62
N ARG A 20 -21.72 -17.57 5.12
CA ARG A 20 -21.84 -19.01 5.33
C ARG A 20 -21.69 -19.78 4.02
N ARG A 21 -22.39 -19.38 2.95
CA ARG A 21 -22.28 -20.01 1.63
C ARG A 21 -20.83 -20.04 1.14
N VAL A 22 -20.14 -18.90 1.17
CA VAL A 22 -18.73 -18.82 0.75
C VAL A 22 -17.84 -19.78 1.56
N ALA A 23 -18.03 -19.84 2.88
CA ALA A 23 -17.27 -20.74 3.74
C ALA A 23 -17.59 -22.22 3.47
N GLU A 24 -18.86 -22.57 3.28
CA GLU A 24 -19.30 -23.94 2.95
C GLU A 24 -18.76 -24.38 1.60
N THR A 25 -18.80 -23.52 0.59
CA THR A 25 -18.26 -23.80 -0.75
C THR A 25 -16.74 -23.94 -0.73
N LEU A 26 -16.04 -23.09 0.03
CA LEU A 26 -14.60 -23.24 0.23
C LEU A 26 -14.28 -24.60 0.86
N VAL A 27 -14.91 -24.95 1.97
CA VAL A 27 -14.69 -26.23 2.66
C VAL A 27 -15.05 -27.41 1.77
N GLY A 28 -16.19 -27.36 1.07
CA GLY A 28 -16.64 -28.40 0.16
C GLY A 28 -15.69 -28.61 -1.02
N SER A 29 -15.02 -27.55 -1.50
CA SER A 29 -14.02 -27.65 -2.57
C SER A 29 -12.73 -28.37 -2.16
N LEU A 30 -12.50 -28.53 -0.85
CA LEU A 30 -11.33 -29.17 -0.27
C LEU A 30 -11.60 -30.62 0.16
N ASP A 31 -12.72 -31.22 -0.27
CA ASP A 31 -13.04 -32.61 0.05
C ASP A 31 -11.90 -33.55 -0.39
N GLY A 32 -11.56 -34.50 0.49
CA GLY A 32 -10.41 -35.39 0.30
C GLY A 32 -9.01 -34.76 0.49
N THR A 33 -8.91 -33.48 0.84
CA THR A 33 -7.63 -32.83 1.19
C THR A 33 -7.40 -32.88 2.71
N ASP A 34 -6.18 -33.21 3.15
CA ASP A 34 -5.80 -33.08 4.56
C ASP A 34 -5.33 -31.65 4.86
N TRP A 35 -6.11 -30.93 5.66
CA TRP A 35 -5.81 -29.56 6.06
C TRP A 35 -6.18 -29.31 7.53
N ALA A 36 -5.45 -28.41 8.17
CA ALA A 36 -5.72 -27.88 9.50
C ALA A 36 -6.37 -26.48 9.41
N GLU A 37 -5.96 -25.68 8.41
CA GLU A 37 -6.53 -24.37 8.10
C GLU A 37 -6.70 -24.21 6.58
N ALA A 38 -7.80 -23.57 6.17
CA ALA A 38 -8.08 -23.18 4.79
C ALA A 38 -8.22 -21.65 4.72
N GLY A 39 -7.58 -21.05 3.73
CA GLY A 39 -7.57 -19.61 3.48
C GLY A 39 -8.18 -19.29 2.12
N LEU A 40 -9.02 -18.25 2.10
CA LEU A 40 -9.43 -17.56 0.88
C LEU A 40 -9.02 -16.09 1.01
N PHE A 41 -8.24 -15.60 0.06
CA PHE A 41 -8.11 -14.18 -0.19
C PHE A 41 -8.86 -13.83 -1.48
N TRP A 42 -9.67 -12.78 -1.44
CA TRP A 42 -10.39 -12.24 -2.59
C TRP A 42 -10.27 -10.72 -2.62
N ALA A 43 -9.96 -10.16 -3.78
CA ALA A 43 -10.07 -8.74 -4.06
C ALA A 43 -10.71 -8.52 -5.42
N GLU A 44 -11.53 -7.47 -5.51
CA GLU A 44 -12.17 -7.08 -6.76
C GLU A 44 -12.14 -5.57 -6.88
N ILE A 45 -11.49 -5.06 -7.94
CA ILE A 45 -11.31 -3.64 -8.21
C ILE A 45 -11.56 -3.39 -9.69
N ASP A 46 -12.57 -2.59 -10.04
CA ASP A 46 -12.91 -2.24 -11.44
C ASP A 46 -13.11 -3.49 -12.33
N GLY A 47 -13.82 -4.50 -11.80
CA GLY A 47 -14.06 -5.78 -12.46
C GLY A 47 -12.83 -6.70 -12.57
N ARG A 48 -11.67 -6.30 -12.05
CA ARG A 48 -10.47 -7.16 -11.96
C ARG A 48 -10.50 -7.94 -10.65
N VAL A 49 -10.48 -9.27 -10.77
CA VAL A 49 -10.48 -10.19 -9.63
C VAL A 49 -9.08 -10.69 -9.35
N LEU A 50 -8.68 -10.67 -8.08
CA LEU A 50 -7.51 -11.35 -7.53
C LEU A 50 -7.99 -12.32 -6.46
N ALA A 51 -7.70 -13.60 -6.63
CA ALA A 51 -8.18 -14.62 -5.71
C ALA A 51 -7.14 -15.72 -5.49
N ARG A 52 -6.99 -16.15 -4.24
CA ARG A 52 -6.11 -17.25 -3.85
C ARG A 52 -6.83 -18.14 -2.85
N VAL A 53 -6.81 -19.44 -3.11
CA VAL A 53 -7.22 -20.46 -2.15
C VAL A 53 -5.97 -21.21 -1.73
N GLU A 54 -5.75 -21.30 -0.42
CA GLU A 54 -4.63 -22.04 0.14
C GLU A 54 -5.07 -22.88 1.35
N THR A 55 -4.32 -23.93 1.65
CA THR A 55 -4.49 -24.71 2.89
C THR A 55 -3.17 -24.87 3.60
N ILE A 56 -3.20 -24.97 4.92
CA ILE A 56 -2.08 -25.36 5.77
C ILE A 56 -2.44 -26.71 6.40
N ASP A 57 -1.60 -27.73 6.22
CA ASP A 57 -1.79 -29.05 6.85
C ASP A 57 -1.33 -29.09 8.32
N ARG A 58 -1.54 -30.22 9.01
CA ARG A 58 -1.12 -30.36 10.43
C ARG A 58 0.40 -30.31 10.63
N ALA A 59 1.19 -30.50 9.57
CA ALA A 59 2.63 -30.35 9.57
C ALA A 59 3.08 -28.91 9.22
N GLY A 60 2.13 -27.99 9.03
CA GLY A 60 2.38 -26.59 8.68
C GLY A 60 2.74 -26.37 7.21
N GLN A 61 2.52 -27.35 6.33
CA GLN A 61 2.82 -27.21 4.90
C GLN A 61 1.68 -26.49 4.20
N THR A 62 2.03 -25.42 3.47
CA THR A 62 1.07 -24.67 2.65
C THR A 62 0.91 -25.30 1.26
N ARG A 63 -0.32 -25.33 0.75
CA ARG A 63 -0.64 -25.71 -0.63
C ARG A 63 -1.65 -24.76 -1.24
N ASP A 64 -1.41 -24.36 -2.48
CA ASP A 64 -2.36 -23.58 -3.28
C ASP A 64 -3.35 -24.51 -3.99
N HIS A 65 -4.57 -24.03 -4.16
CA HIS A 65 -5.65 -24.73 -4.84
C HIS A 65 -6.21 -23.89 -5.98
N ALA A 66 -6.78 -24.56 -6.98
CA ALA A 66 -7.55 -23.89 -8.01
C ALA A 66 -8.80 -23.26 -7.39
N LEU A 67 -9.14 -22.04 -7.81
CA LEU A 67 -10.37 -21.37 -7.38
C LEU A 67 -11.59 -22.03 -8.06
N PRO A 68 -12.55 -22.59 -7.30
CA PRO A 68 -13.79 -23.11 -7.86
C PRO A 68 -14.67 -21.99 -8.44
N GLU A 69 -15.33 -22.25 -9.58
CA GLU A 69 -16.23 -21.27 -10.21
C GLU A 69 -17.37 -20.84 -9.28
N ALA A 70 -17.95 -21.80 -8.55
CA ALA A 70 -18.99 -21.52 -7.56
C ALA A 70 -18.50 -20.57 -6.46
N LEU A 71 -17.26 -20.75 -5.98
CA LEU A 71 -16.67 -19.88 -4.97
C LEU A 71 -16.47 -18.45 -5.50
N SER A 72 -16.09 -18.33 -6.77
CA SER A 72 -15.96 -17.03 -7.45
C SER A 72 -17.31 -16.29 -7.50
N ALA A 73 -18.36 -16.98 -7.93
CA ALA A 73 -19.71 -16.41 -7.99
C ALA A 73 -20.23 -15.98 -6.60
N GLU A 74 -19.97 -16.79 -5.57
CA GLU A 74 -20.40 -16.48 -4.20
C GLU A 74 -19.60 -15.36 -3.54
N ALA A 75 -18.29 -15.25 -3.82
CA ALA A 75 -17.47 -14.15 -3.33
C ALA A 75 -17.91 -12.81 -3.95
N HIS A 76 -18.28 -12.82 -5.24
CA HIS A 76 -18.88 -11.66 -5.89
C HIS A 76 -20.27 -11.33 -5.30
N ASP A 77 -21.16 -12.30 -5.13
CA ASP A 77 -22.48 -12.09 -4.47
C ASP A 77 -22.32 -11.55 -3.03
N LEU A 78 -21.29 -12.00 -2.29
CA LEU A 78 -20.95 -11.45 -0.98
C LEU A 78 -20.59 -9.97 -1.06
N ARG A 79 -19.77 -9.57 -2.04
CA ARG A 79 -19.37 -8.18 -2.26
C ARG A 79 -20.58 -7.29 -2.50
N GLU A 80 -21.47 -7.71 -3.39
CA GLU A 80 -22.68 -6.97 -3.76
C GLU A 80 -23.63 -6.82 -2.56
N ARG A 81 -23.88 -7.91 -1.83
CA ARG A 81 -24.80 -7.89 -0.69
C ARG A 81 -24.28 -7.10 0.51
N MET A 82 -22.96 -7.03 0.68
CA MET A 82 -22.33 -6.27 1.76
C MET A 82 -22.12 -4.78 1.42
N ALA A 83 -22.47 -4.34 0.21
CA ALA A 83 -22.44 -2.94 -0.13
C ALA A 83 -23.48 -2.16 0.68
N VAL A 84 -23.04 -1.10 1.36
CA VAL A 84 -23.90 -0.22 2.16
C VAL A 84 -23.92 1.16 1.52
N ALA A 85 -25.12 1.75 1.36
CA ALA A 85 -25.34 2.96 0.55
C ALA A 85 -24.34 4.12 0.80
N ASP A 86 -23.93 4.35 2.06
CA ASP A 86 -23.02 5.45 2.43
C ASP A 86 -21.58 5.01 2.72
N LYS A 87 -21.31 3.70 2.74
CA LYS A 87 -19.99 3.12 3.07
C LYS A 87 -19.36 2.38 1.89
N GLY A 88 -20.14 2.08 0.86
CA GLY A 88 -19.77 1.22 -0.26
C GLY A 88 -19.54 -0.22 0.17
N THR A 89 -18.71 -0.93 -0.59
CA THR A 89 -18.26 -2.30 -0.28
C THR A 89 -16.75 -2.32 0.04
N TRP A 90 -16.23 -3.46 0.46
CA TRP A 90 -14.82 -3.68 0.77
C TRP A 90 -13.98 -3.80 -0.52
N PHE A 91 -12.67 -3.50 -0.50
CA PHE A 91 -11.76 -3.72 -1.63
C PHE A 91 -11.23 -5.16 -1.69
N SER A 92 -10.94 -5.73 -0.52
CA SER A 92 -10.56 -7.12 -0.39
C SER A 92 -11.09 -7.75 0.89
N VAL A 93 -11.11 -9.07 0.92
CA VAL A 93 -11.50 -9.88 2.06
C VAL A 93 -10.55 -11.07 2.21
N ALA A 94 -10.23 -11.40 3.46
CA ALA A 94 -9.58 -12.65 3.81
C ALA A 94 -10.51 -13.46 4.71
N LEU A 95 -10.74 -14.72 4.33
CA LEU A 95 -11.43 -15.73 5.13
C LEU A 95 -10.42 -16.78 5.55
N THR A 96 -10.45 -17.14 6.83
CA THR A 96 -9.75 -18.29 7.39
C THR A 96 -10.78 -19.24 8.00
N VAL A 97 -10.70 -20.53 7.65
CA VAL A 97 -11.52 -21.60 8.23
C VAL A 97 -10.59 -22.64 8.85
N ALA A 98 -10.74 -22.91 10.14
CA ALA A 98 -10.06 -24.01 10.82
C ALA A 98 -10.81 -25.33 10.61
N ALA A 99 -10.11 -26.46 10.63
CA ALA A 99 -10.73 -27.78 10.49
C ALA A 99 -11.73 -28.12 11.61
N THR A 100 -11.69 -27.38 12.72
CA THR A 100 -12.66 -27.43 13.83
C THR A 100 -13.99 -26.76 13.48
N GLY A 101 -14.07 -26.01 12.38
CA GLY A 101 -15.22 -25.21 11.97
C GLY A 101 -15.15 -23.74 12.38
N ASP A 102 -14.10 -23.32 13.10
CA ASP A 102 -13.92 -21.91 13.46
C ASP A 102 -13.63 -21.08 12.21
N LEU A 103 -14.27 -19.91 12.11
CA LEU A 103 -14.20 -19.04 10.95
C LEU A 103 -13.85 -17.60 11.34
N THR A 104 -12.93 -17.00 10.59
CA THR A 104 -12.50 -15.61 10.78
C THR A 104 -12.54 -14.85 9.48
N TRP A 105 -13.22 -13.71 9.47
CA TRP A 105 -13.29 -12.80 8.33
C TRP A 105 -12.53 -11.50 8.61
N ARG A 106 -11.78 -11.02 7.62
CA ARG A 106 -11.12 -9.71 7.66
C ARG A 106 -11.42 -8.95 6.37
N PHE A 107 -12.19 -7.88 6.49
CA PHE A 107 -12.55 -7.02 5.37
C PHE A 107 -11.64 -5.79 5.33
N ASN A 108 -11.12 -5.48 4.15
CA ASN A 108 -10.32 -4.30 3.89
C ASN A 108 -11.15 -3.30 3.08
N TYR A 109 -11.58 -2.20 3.72
CA TYR A 109 -12.30 -1.12 3.03
C TYR A 109 -11.38 0.03 2.60
N ASP A 110 -10.16 0.09 3.12
CA ASP A 110 -9.40 1.33 3.14
C ASP A 110 -8.08 1.25 2.41
N ARG A 111 -7.39 0.11 2.42
CA ARG A 111 -6.03 0.02 1.84
C ARG A 111 -6.05 -0.48 0.42
N ARG A 112 -5.10 -0.01 -0.40
CA ARG A 112 -4.80 -0.66 -1.69
C ARG A 112 -4.43 -2.12 -1.43
N VAL A 113 -4.88 -3.00 -2.30
CA VAL A 113 -4.67 -4.46 -2.17
C VAL A 113 -3.18 -4.79 -2.06
N TYR A 114 -2.33 -4.14 -2.86
CA TYR A 114 -0.90 -4.39 -2.90
C TYR A 114 -0.10 -3.68 -1.79
N ASP A 115 -0.69 -2.67 -1.13
CA ASP A 115 -0.10 -2.02 0.05
C ASP A 115 -0.50 -2.72 1.35
N ASN A 116 -1.44 -3.68 1.28
CA ASN A 116 -1.94 -4.39 2.44
C ASN A 116 -1.02 -5.57 2.81
N PRO A 117 -0.40 -5.61 4.01
CA PRO A 117 0.44 -6.72 4.44
C PRO A 117 -0.28 -8.08 4.49
N ALA A 118 -1.62 -8.07 4.56
CA ALA A 118 -2.43 -9.28 4.52
C ALA A 118 -2.70 -9.80 3.10
N SER A 119 -2.26 -9.08 2.06
CA SER A 119 -2.39 -9.54 0.67
C SER A 119 -1.33 -10.59 0.35
N PRO A 120 -1.73 -11.76 -0.18
CA PRO A 120 -0.79 -12.78 -0.62
C PRO A 120 -0.21 -12.48 -2.01
N PHE A 121 -0.56 -11.34 -2.62
CA PHE A 121 -0.16 -10.98 -3.98
C PHE A 121 0.96 -9.94 -3.98
N ALA A 122 2.01 -10.25 -4.74
CA ALA A 122 2.98 -9.25 -5.20
C ALA A 122 2.51 -8.63 -6.52
N ALA A 123 3.01 -7.44 -6.84
CA ALA A 123 2.82 -6.85 -8.17
C ALA A 123 3.31 -7.83 -9.25
N GLY A 124 2.58 -7.93 -10.36
CA GLY A 124 2.91 -8.85 -11.45
C GLY A 124 4.28 -8.56 -12.11
N PRO A 125 4.73 -9.38 -13.08
CA PRO A 125 6.03 -9.24 -13.74
C PRO A 125 6.32 -7.84 -14.30
N ASP A 126 5.27 -7.12 -14.71
CA ASP A 126 5.33 -5.76 -15.27
C ASP A 126 4.95 -4.67 -14.24
N GLY A 127 4.82 -5.02 -12.96
CA GLY A 127 4.34 -4.09 -11.92
C GLY A 127 2.88 -3.66 -12.11
N ALA A 128 2.12 -4.40 -12.93
CA ALA A 128 0.72 -4.10 -13.21
C ALA A 128 -0.13 -4.36 -11.95
N VAL A 129 -0.60 -3.28 -11.35
CA VAL A 129 -1.56 -3.25 -10.24
C VAL A 129 -2.67 -2.27 -10.60
N PRO A 130 -3.90 -2.38 -10.04
CA PRO A 130 -4.92 -1.35 -10.19
C PRO A 130 -4.37 0.00 -9.73
N ASP A 131 -4.50 1.01 -10.58
CA ASP A 131 -4.17 2.40 -10.27
C ASP A 131 -5.32 3.08 -9.52
N ASP A 132 -5.09 4.31 -9.04
CA ASP A 132 -6.10 5.07 -8.29
C ASP A 132 -7.35 5.35 -9.13
N GLU A 133 -7.23 5.41 -10.45
CA GLU A 133 -8.39 5.56 -11.34
C GLU A 133 -9.28 4.32 -11.34
N ALA A 134 -8.69 3.12 -11.34
CA ALA A 134 -9.43 1.87 -11.18
C ALA A 134 -10.15 1.80 -9.83
N TYR A 135 -9.49 2.20 -8.73
CA TYR A 135 -10.18 2.31 -7.44
C TYR A 135 -11.28 3.39 -7.43
N GLY A 136 -11.08 4.49 -8.18
CA GLY A 136 -12.09 5.53 -8.36
C GLY A 136 -13.33 5.01 -9.09
N ARG A 137 -13.14 4.21 -10.15
CA ARG A 137 -14.22 3.53 -10.86
C ARG A 137 -14.93 2.49 -9.98
N ASP A 138 -14.18 1.73 -9.18
CA ASP A 138 -14.74 0.78 -8.21
C ASP A 138 -15.62 1.49 -7.15
N VAL A 139 -15.14 2.61 -6.60
CA VAL A 139 -15.93 3.43 -5.67
C VAL A 139 -17.13 4.10 -6.34
N ALA A 140 -17.05 4.44 -7.63
CA ALA A 140 -18.20 4.93 -8.37
C ALA A 140 -19.29 3.84 -8.56
N ALA A 141 -18.89 2.58 -8.70
CA ALA A 141 -19.81 1.44 -8.75
C ALA A 141 -20.39 1.09 -7.37
N HIS A 142 -19.63 1.32 -6.29
CA HIS A 142 -20.08 1.15 -4.91
C HIS A 142 -19.92 2.44 -4.09
N PRO A 143 -20.85 3.40 -4.26
CA PRO A 143 -20.72 4.75 -3.71
C PRO A 143 -20.42 4.78 -2.21
N ARG A 144 -19.58 5.74 -1.81
CA ARG A 144 -19.19 6.01 -0.43
C ARG A 144 -19.39 7.47 -0.12
N ASP A 145 -19.79 7.78 1.10
CA ASP A 145 -19.73 9.15 1.58
C ASP A 145 -18.25 9.59 1.76
N GLU A 146 -18.05 10.88 1.97
CA GLU A 146 -16.73 11.43 2.18
C GLU A 146 -16.02 10.78 3.38
N ARG A 147 -16.73 10.40 4.45
CA ARG A 147 -16.12 9.84 5.67
C ARG A 147 -15.59 8.43 5.45
N HIS A 148 -16.23 7.64 4.60
CA HIS A 148 -15.87 6.26 4.28
C HIS A 148 -15.01 6.11 3.01
N THR A 149 -14.76 7.22 2.30
CA THR A 149 -13.83 7.22 1.17
C THR A 149 -12.39 7.21 1.71
N PRO A 150 -11.49 6.32 1.24
CA PRO A 150 -10.10 6.33 1.70
C PRO A 150 -9.39 7.66 1.40
N LEU A 151 -8.53 8.12 2.30
CA LEU A 151 -7.85 9.42 2.13
C LEU A 151 -7.01 9.47 0.85
N TRP A 152 -6.27 8.40 0.55
CA TRP A 152 -5.46 8.32 -0.66
C TRP A 152 -6.31 8.36 -1.95
N LEU A 153 -7.57 7.90 -1.90
CA LEU A 153 -8.47 7.95 -3.05
C LEU A 153 -9.13 9.33 -3.20
N ARG A 154 -9.43 10.01 -2.09
CA ARG A 154 -9.84 11.43 -2.11
C ARG A 154 -8.75 12.31 -2.69
N GLN A 155 -7.50 11.96 -2.39
CA GLN A 155 -6.30 12.58 -2.95
C GLN A 155 -6.05 12.13 -4.41
N GLY A 156 -6.67 11.04 -4.87
CA GLY A 156 -6.50 10.39 -6.18
C GLY A 156 -7.24 11.02 -7.37
N ALA A 157 -8.04 12.09 -7.17
CA ALA A 157 -8.34 13.03 -8.26
C ALA A 157 -7.20 14.04 -8.49
N ALA A 158 -6.18 14.00 -7.62
CA ALA A 158 -4.93 14.72 -7.72
C ALA A 158 -3.76 13.73 -7.74
N SER A 159 -3.70 12.87 -8.76
CA SER A 159 -2.42 12.61 -9.44
C SER A 159 -2.02 13.81 -10.32
N ALA A 160 -2.48 15.03 -9.99
CA ALA A 160 -1.68 16.21 -10.20
C ALA A 160 -0.47 16.02 -9.29
N ALA A 161 0.74 16.07 -9.85
CA ALA A 161 1.99 16.14 -9.08
C ALA A 161 1.72 16.87 -7.76
N VAL A 162 1.90 16.19 -6.63
CA VAL A 162 1.75 16.85 -5.32
C VAL A 162 2.56 18.14 -5.44
N PRO A 163 1.94 19.31 -5.23
CA PRO A 163 2.56 20.59 -5.54
C PRO A 163 3.64 20.89 -4.50
N TYR A 164 4.74 20.14 -4.59
CA TYR A 164 5.96 20.35 -3.81
C TYR A 164 6.63 21.66 -4.20
N ASP A 165 6.15 22.35 -5.25
CA ASP A 165 6.45 23.75 -5.52
C ASP A 165 6.06 24.66 -4.35
N LEU A 166 5.07 24.29 -3.53
CA LEU A 166 4.77 25.00 -2.28
C LEU A 166 5.92 24.97 -1.26
N LEU A 167 6.85 24.01 -1.39
CA LEU A 167 8.04 23.88 -0.55
C LEU A 167 9.27 24.58 -1.14
N ASN A 168 9.21 25.11 -2.37
CA ASN A 168 10.34 25.79 -3.00
C ASN A 168 10.82 27.03 -2.25
N ASP A 169 9.96 27.63 -1.43
CA ASP A 169 10.30 28.78 -0.58
C ASP A 169 10.20 28.43 0.92
N ALA A 170 9.96 27.15 1.26
CA ALA A 170 9.88 26.68 2.64
C ALA A 170 11.28 26.56 3.26
N TRP A 171 11.37 26.71 4.58
CA TRP A 171 12.65 26.57 5.25
C TRP A 171 13.26 25.17 5.02
N GLY A 172 14.55 25.11 4.67
CA GLY A 172 15.32 23.88 4.47
C GLY A 172 15.07 23.11 3.16
N TRP A 173 13.83 23.09 2.67
CA TRP A 173 13.43 22.36 1.46
C TRP A 173 14.18 22.72 0.17
N PRO A 174 14.57 23.99 -0.10
CA PRO A 174 15.39 24.33 -1.27
C PRO A 174 16.72 23.58 -1.31
N GLY A 175 17.35 23.38 -0.15
CA GLY A 175 18.59 22.60 -0.04
C GLY A 175 18.36 21.12 -0.32
N VAL A 176 17.24 20.57 0.16
CA VAL A 176 16.83 19.18 -0.15
C VAL A 176 16.61 19.01 -1.65
N PHE A 177 15.88 19.93 -2.30
CA PHE A 177 15.62 19.87 -3.74
C PHE A 177 16.89 20.03 -4.58
N ALA A 178 17.80 20.92 -4.18
CA ALA A 178 19.10 21.04 -4.82
C ALA A 178 19.91 19.74 -4.74
N SER A 179 19.93 19.07 -3.57
CA SER A 179 20.60 17.77 -3.41
C SER A 179 19.90 16.69 -4.24
N VAL A 180 18.57 16.61 -4.24
CA VAL A 180 17.81 15.68 -5.10
C VAL A 180 18.17 15.87 -6.57
N GLN A 181 18.25 17.12 -7.03
CA GLN A 181 18.62 17.42 -8.42
C GLN A 181 20.04 16.95 -8.74
N GLN A 182 21.01 17.27 -7.87
CA GLN A 182 22.41 16.90 -8.02
C GLN A 182 22.59 15.37 -8.00
N GLN A 183 22.03 14.69 -7.00
CA GLN A 183 22.16 13.24 -6.84
C GLN A 183 21.47 12.49 -7.98
N SER A 184 20.31 12.98 -8.47
CA SER A 184 19.64 12.41 -9.65
C SER A 184 20.50 12.51 -10.92
N ALA A 185 21.19 13.63 -11.11
CA ALA A 185 22.09 13.81 -12.26
C ALA A 185 23.29 12.85 -12.19
N LEU A 186 23.97 12.78 -11.03
CA LEU A 186 25.10 11.87 -10.82
C LEU A 186 24.70 10.41 -11.00
N ALA A 187 23.53 10.02 -10.46
CA ALA A 187 23.03 8.66 -10.58
C ALA A 187 22.73 8.28 -12.03
N ARG A 188 22.13 9.20 -12.82
CA ARG A 188 21.90 8.99 -14.26
C ARG A 188 23.20 8.83 -15.05
N GLU A 189 24.20 9.66 -14.76
CA GLU A 189 25.52 9.57 -15.40
C GLU A 189 26.22 8.25 -15.08
N ALA A 190 26.23 7.85 -13.81
CA ALA A 190 26.80 6.58 -13.36
C ALA A 190 26.09 5.39 -14.01
N PHE A 191 24.76 5.42 -14.08
CA PHE A 191 23.96 4.39 -14.72
C PHE A 191 24.25 4.29 -16.23
N ALA A 192 24.30 5.43 -16.92
CA ALA A 192 24.64 5.46 -18.34
C ALA A 192 26.04 4.92 -18.61
N ALA A 193 27.03 5.29 -17.79
CA ALA A 193 28.40 4.80 -17.90
C ALA A 193 28.48 3.27 -17.71
N ALA A 194 27.81 2.73 -16.69
CA ALA A 194 27.76 1.29 -16.43
C ALA A 194 27.13 0.52 -17.60
N ARG A 195 26.06 1.08 -18.20
CA ARG A 195 25.37 0.48 -19.35
C ARG A 195 26.25 0.47 -20.61
N VAL A 196 26.96 1.56 -20.91
CA VAL A 196 27.91 1.63 -22.04
C VAL A 196 29.01 0.57 -21.89
N SER A 197 29.52 0.37 -20.67
CA SER A 197 30.50 -0.69 -20.38
C SER A 197 29.93 -2.10 -20.60
N ALA A 198 28.65 -2.33 -20.28
CA ALA A 198 28.01 -3.63 -20.45
C ALA A 198 27.61 -3.94 -21.91
N GLU A 199 27.13 -2.95 -22.67
CA GLU A 199 26.55 -3.13 -24.01
C GLU A 199 27.55 -2.90 -25.17
N GLY A 200 28.84 -2.65 -24.88
CA GLY A 200 29.89 -2.59 -25.90
C GLY A 200 29.83 -1.35 -26.81
N GLY A 201 29.35 -0.21 -26.30
CA GLY A 201 29.50 1.10 -26.93
C GLY A 201 28.55 1.43 -28.09
N ARG A 202 27.49 0.64 -28.33
CA ARG A 202 26.42 1.02 -29.25
C ARG A 202 25.15 1.25 -28.47
N HIS A 203 24.69 2.51 -28.32
CA HIS A 203 23.28 2.94 -28.34
C HIS A 203 23.13 4.44 -28.03
N GLY A 204 22.01 5.01 -28.50
CA GLY A 204 21.56 6.38 -28.22
C GLY A 204 20.96 6.53 -26.81
N PRO A 205 20.35 7.68 -26.47
CA PRO A 205 19.79 7.90 -25.14
C PRO A 205 18.67 6.88 -24.86
N ALA A 206 18.95 5.88 -24.04
CA ALA A 206 17.98 4.89 -23.61
C ALA A 206 17.09 5.48 -22.52
N THR A 207 15.78 5.39 -22.71
CA THR A 207 14.82 5.65 -21.63
C THR A 207 15.00 4.58 -20.55
N LEU A 208 15.00 4.99 -19.28
CA LEU A 208 15.02 4.06 -18.16
C LEU A 208 13.74 3.21 -18.21
N SER A 209 13.87 1.90 -18.07
CA SER A 209 12.71 1.07 -17.73
C SER A 209 12.20 1.47 -16.34
N ARG A 210 10.92 1.22 -16.06
CA ARG A 210 10.31 1.53 -14.76
C ARG A 210 11.11 0.95 -13.58
N ARG A 211 11.52 -0.33 -13.68
CA ARG A 211 12.32 -1.00 -12.65
C ARG A 211 13.69 -0.34 -12.43
N GLU A 212 14.35 0.07 -13.52
CA GLU A 212 15.61 0.82 -13.42
C GLU A 212 15.39 2.19 -12.78
N ALA A 213 14.31 2.87 -13.14
CA ALA A 213 13.95 4.17 -12.58
C ALA A 213 13.63 4.08 -11.07
N GLU A 214 12.90 3.05 -10.63
CA GLU A 214 12.62 2.77 -9.22
C GLU A 214 13.90 2.43 -8.43
N SER A 215 14.77 1.58 -9.00
CA SER A 215 16.06 1.25 -8.37
C SER A 215 16.96 2.49 -8.23
N LEU A 216 16.97 3.34 -9.24
CA LEU A 216 17.74 4.58 -9.23
C LEU A 216 17.15 5.58 -8.23
N ALA A 217 15.82 5.65 -8.12
CA ALA A 217 15.13 6.50 -7.16
C ALA A 217 15.49 6.13 -5.72
N GLN A 218 15.53 4.83 -5.40
CA GLN A 218 15.93 4.37 -4.07
C GLN A 218 17.40 4.75 -3.75
N HIS A 219 18.28 4.64 -4.75
CA HIS A 219 19.69 5.02 -4.59
C HIS A 219 19.84 6.53 -4.33
N VAL A 220 19.15 7.35 -5.12
CA VAL A 220 19.15 8.82 -4.97
C VAL A 220 18.57 9.23 -3.62
N LEU A 221 17.43 8.67 -3.19
CA LEU A 221 16.85 8.94 -1.88
C LEU A 221 17.87 8.66 -0.76
N THR A 222 18.53 7.51 -0.81
CA THR A 222 19.56 7.14 0.17
C THR A 222 20.71 8.16 0.19
N ALA A 223 21.19 8.59 -0.99
CA ALA A 223 22.25 9.58 -1.10
C ALA A 223 21.82 10.96 -0.55
N VAL A 224 20.61 11.41 -0.85
CA VAL A 224 20.06 12.68 -0.35
C VAL A 224 19.92 12.67 1.18
N VAL A 225 19.44 11.56 1.76
CA VAL A 225 19.33 11.42 3.22
C VAL A 225 20.72 11.51 3.86
N ALA A 226 21.70 10.79 3.32
CA ALA A 226 23.08 10.80 3.82
C ALA A 226 23.78 12.16 3.67
N ASP A 227 23.46 12.91 2.62
CA ASP A 227 24.07 14.22 2.31
C ASP A 227 23.40 15.37 3.10
N VAL A 228 22.07 15.38 3.15
CA VAL A 228 21.31 16.53 3.66
C VAL A 228 20.83 16.33 5.09
N LEU A 229 20.46 15.11 5.49
CA LEU A 229 19.76 14.90 6.76
C LEU A 229 20.67 14.33 7.85
N GLU A 230 21.46 13.31 7.53
CA GLU A 230 22.34 12.64 8.51
C GLU A 230 23.43 13.53 9.13
N PRO A 231 24.05 14.48 8.41
CA PRO A 231 25.08 15.35 9.00
C PRO A 231 24.52 16.39 9.98
N HIS A 232 23.19 16.58 9.99
CA HIS A 232 22.54 17.63 10.76
C HIS A 232 21.93 17.12 12.07
N ARG A 233 21.55 18.08 12.92
CA ARG A 233 20.79 17.79 14.14
C ARG A 233 19.37 17.35 13.80
N LEU A 234 18.73 16.63 14.72
CA LEU A 234 17.33 16.21 14.60
C LEU A 234 16.41 17.41 14.34
N ALA A 235 16.73 18.58 14.88
CA ALA A 235 16.06 19.85 14.61
C ALA A 235 15.81 20.12 13.11
N THR A 236 16.76 19.75 12.23
CA THR A 236 16.60 19.94 10.78
C THR A 236 15.47 19.10 10.22
N LEU A 237 15.44 17.81 10.56
CA LEU A 237 14.38 16.90 10.12
C LEU A 237 13.01 17.33 10.66
N LEU A 238 12.95 17.73 11.94
CA LEU A 238 11.73 18.24 12.58
C LEU A 238 11.24 19.55 11.93
N GLY A 239 12.16 20.45 11.56
CA GLY A 239 11.84 21.69 10.86
C GLY A 239 11.27 21.43 9.46
N LEU A 240 11.89 20.53 8.68
CA LEU A 240 11.36 20.13 7.36
C LEU A 240 9.94 19.55 7.47
N HIS A 241 9.71 18.69 8.47
CA HIS A 241 8.41 18.12 8.76
C HIS A 241 7.39 19.20 9.14
N ALA A 242 7.74 20.12 10.04
CA ALA A 242 6.86 21.22 10.45
C ALA A 242 6.46 22.11 9.27
N GLU A 243 7.39 22.43 8.37
CA GLU A 243 7.11 23.18 7.15
C GLU A 243 6.12 22.44 6.23
N ALA A 244 6.29 21.12 6.05
CA ALA A 244 5.38 20.30 5.26
C ALA A 244 3.98 20.18 5.90
N VAL A 245 3.89 20.05 7.23
CA VAL A 245 2.62 20.05 7.97
C VAL A 245 1.91 21.40 7.83
N SER A 246 2.63 22.52 7.96
CA SER A 246 2.04 23.87 7.83
C SER A 246 1.37 24.09 6.46
N ARG A 247 1.90 23.44 5.42
CA ARG A 247 1.37 23.44 4.05
C ARG A 247 0.37 22.32 3.76
N ARG A 248 0.03 21.52 4.77
CA ARG A 248 -0.91 20.40 4.68
C ARG A 248 -0.45 19.29 3.73
N LEU A 249 0.86 19.15 3.56
CA LEU A 249 1.47 18.06 2.78
C LEU A 249 1.72 16.81 3.64
N LEU A 250 1.90 16.98 4.94
CA LEU A 250 1.99 15.89 5.92
C LEU A 250 1.00 16.08 7.07
N PRO A 251 0.53 14.99 7.70
CA PRO A 251 -0.23 15.07 8.94
C PRO A 251 0.67 15.45 10.13
N PRO A 252 0.14 16.13 11.17
CA PRO A 252 0.88 16.35 12.41
C PRO A 252 1.15 15.01 13.11
N VAL A 253 2.35 14.87 13.70
CA VAL A 253 2.76 13.68 14.44
C VAL A 253 2.65 13.95 15.96
N PRO A 254 1.94 13.12 16.73
CA PRO A 254 1.89 13.24 18.19
C PRO A 254 3.24 12.86 18.84
N GLY A 255 3.54 13.43 20.00
CA GLY A 255 4.77 13.09 20.76
C GLY A 255 6.06 13.77 20.27
N LEU A 256 5.98 14.67 19.28
CA LEU A 256 7.16 15.40 18.78
C LEU A 256 7.90 16.20 19.86
N ALA A 257 7.19 16.69 20.87
CA ALA A 257 7.77 17.45 21.97
C ALA A 257 8.68 16.62 22.89
N GLU A 258 8.63 15.29 22.79
CA GLU A 258 9.47 14.37 23.56
C GLU A 258 10.82 14.10 22.89
N LEU A 259 11.00 14.51 21.63
CA LEU A 259 12.24 14.36 20.90
C LEU A 259 13.19 15.50 21.23
N ASP A 260 14.44 15.17 21.54
CA ASP A 260 15.50 16.18 21.75
C ASP A 260 15.98 16.71 20.38
N PRO A 261 15.71 17.98 20.02
CA PRO A 261 16.11 18.52 18.73
C PRO A 261 17.63 18.68 18.60
N ASP A 262 18.37 18.68 19.70
CA ASP A 262 19.81 18.98 19.72
C ASP A 262 20.69 17.73 19.52
N VAL A 263 20.13 16.52 19.52
CA VAL A 263 20.89 15.31 19.18
C VAL A 263 21.06 15.16 17.67
N THR A 264 22.02 14.32 17.24
CA THR A 264 22.15 13.94 15.82
C THR A 264 21.01 12.98 15.44
N LEU A 265 20.69 12.89 14.14
CA LEU A 265 19.67 11.95 13.67
C LEU A 265 20.05 10.49 14.01
N ALA A 266 21.33 10.13 13.90
CA ALA A 266 21.82 8.81 14.26
C ALA A 266 21.57 8.47 15.75
N ALA A 267 21.90 9.40 16.66
CA ALA A 267 21.65 9.20 18.09
C ALA A 267 20.14 9.15 18.41
N ALA A 268 19.32 9.94 17.71
CA ALA A 268 17.87 9.88 17.85
C ALA A 268 17.28 8.52 17.42
N ARG A 269 17.82 7.92 16.35
CA ARG A 269 17.41 6.58 15.87
C ARG A 269 17.68 5.47 16.88
N GLU A 270 18.77 5.56 17.65
CA GLU A 270 19.08 4.59 18.71
C GLU A 270 17.99 4.53 19.79
N ALA A 271 17.31 5.65 20.06
CA ALA A 271 16.19 5.70 21.00
C ALA A 271 14.89 5.10 20.45
N SER A 272 14.79 4.88 19.12
CA SER A 272 13.68 4.20 18.43
C SER A 272 12.28 4.70 18.82
N SER A 273 12.05 6.01 18.73
CA SER A 273 10.74 6.61 19.03
C SER A 273 9.73 6.43 17.89
N PRO A 274 8.47 6.03 18.16
CA PRO A 274 7.40 6.01 17.15
C PRO A 274 7.19 7.36 16.46
N ALA A 275 7.36 8.47 17.20
CA ALA A 275 7.23 9.81 16.65
C ALA A 275 8.34 10.11 15.62
N LEU A 276 9.58 9.69 15.90
CA LEU A 276 10.70 9.83 14.97
C LEU A 276 10.44 9.03 13.68
N LEU A 277 10.02 7.77 13.80
CA LEU A 277 9.73 6.91 12.65
C LEU A 277 8.64 7.51 11.76
N ALA A 278 7.58 8.08 12.35
CA ALA A 278 6.52 8.74 11.61
C ALA A 278 7.01 10.00 10.86
N VAL A 279 7.88 10.79 11.50
CA VAL A 279 8.51 11.97 10.86
C VAL A 279 9.42 11.56 9.71
N GLU A 280 10.29 10.58 9.91
CA GLU A 280 11.18 10.06 8.87
C GLU A 280 10.37 9.53 7.69
N ALA A 281 9.34 8.72 7.95
CA ALA A 281 8.46 8.21 6.90
C ALA A 281 7.79 9.33 6.10
N GLY A 282 7.28 10.37 6.77
CA GLY A 282 6.65 11.52 6.10
C GLY A 282 7.63 12.32 5.23
N VAL A 283 8.78 12.73 5.80
CA VAL A 283 9.78 13.53 5.07
C VAL A 283 10.40 12.71 3.93
N TYR A 284 10.73 11.44 4.18
CA TYR A 284 11.33 10.57 3.15
C TYR A 284 10.33 10.22 2.05
N GLY A 285 9.04 10.13 2.38
CA GLY A 285 7.96 10.00 1.40
C GLY A 285 7.97 11.16 0.40
N ILE A 286 8.01 12.41 0.89
CA ILE A 286 8.09 13.60 0.03
C ILE A 286 9.34 13.57 -0.84
N ILE A 287 10.52 13.32 -0.25
CA ILE A 287 11.78 13.27 -1.01
C ILE A 287 11.70 12.18 -2.09
N GLY A 288 11.19 11.00 -1.73
CA GLY A 288 11.00 9.87 -2.64
C GLY A 288 10.07 10.20 -3.80
N ASP A 289 8.96 10.91 -3.55
CA ASP A 289 8.06 11.37 -4.62
C ASP A 289 8.75 12.35 -5.57
N VAL A 290 9.49 13.34 -5.04
CA VAL A 290 10.23 14.32 -5.86
C VAL A 290 11.29 13.62 -6.71
N VAL A 291 12.03 12.67 -6.13
CA VAL A 291 13.01 11.85 -6.86
C VAL A 291 12.35 11.05 -7.97
N ARG A 292 11.22 10.37 -7.69
CA ARG A 292 10.49 9.59 -8.70
C ARG A 292 9.99 10.48 -9.84
N ALA A 293 9.38 11.62 -9.51
CA ALA A 293 8.94 12.59 -10.51
C ALA A 293 10.09 13.09 -11.40
N GLN A 294 11.27 13.34 -10.82
CA GLN A 294 12.44 13.77 -11.58
C GLN A 294 13.00 12.66 -12.47
N LEU A 295 12.96 11.41 -12.02
CA LEU A 295 13.47 10.25 -12.74
C LEU A 295 12.50 9.70 -13.80
N GLY A 296 11.22 10.07 -13.72
CA GLY A 296 10.16 9.50 -14.55
C GLY A 296 9.76 8.08 -14.11
N ALA A 297 9.87 7.82 -12.80
CA ALA A 297 9.57 6.53 -12.16
C ALA A 297 8.13 6.51 -11.60
#